data_AF-A0A6A0QVT3-F1
#
_entry.id   AF-A0A6A0QVT3-F1
#
_cell.length_a   1.000
_cell.length_b   1.000
_cell.length_c   1.000
_cell.angle_alpha   90.00
_cell.angle_beta   90.00
_cell.angle_gamma   90.00
#
_symmetry.space_group_name_H-M   'P 1'
#
loop_
_entity.id
_entity.type
_entity.pdbx_description
1 polymer ?
#
loop_
_entity_poly.entity_id
_entity_poly.type
_entity_poly.pdbx_seq_one_letter_code
_entity_poly.pdbx_strand_id
1 'polypeptide(L)'
;MEDMKTHRLIWMYLLWLLAAGSVAVTVAVVVTELMAMVGLVDHSGSGYGLSLSIVTGTCFVVLAAVPFAFRDRFRMDDHREVEPS
;
A
#
# COMPACT_ATOMS: atom_id res chain seq x y z
N MET A 1 21.95 -6.39 -20.05
CA MET A 1 21.92 -6.56 -18.58
C MET A 1 21.01 -5.55 -17.88
N GLU A 2 20.62 -4.45 -18.54
CA GLU A 2 19.67 -3.47 -17.98
C GLU A 2 18.22 -4.00 -17.89
N ASP A 3 17.80 -4.88 -18.80
CA ASP A 3 16.46 -5.48 -18.77
C ASP A 3 16.18 -6.34 -17.52
N MET A 4 17.19 -7.05 -17.00
CA MET A 4 17.02 -7.94 -15.84
C MET A 4 16.74 -7.15 -14.55
N LYS A 5 17.40 -6.00 -14.35
CA LYS A 5 17.18 -5.15 -13.17
C LYS A 5 15.84 -4.42 -13.26
N THR A 6 15.49 -3.91 -14.44
CA THR A 6 14.22 -3.18 -14.65
C THR A 6 13.00 -4.10 -14.50
N HIS A 7 13.07 -5.31 -15.08
CA HIS A 7 11.98 -6.28 -14.96
C HIS A 7 11.74 -6.71 -13.50
N ARG A 8 12.83 -6.95 -12.73
CA ARG A 8 12.72 -7.31 -11.31
C ARG A 8 12.14 -6.17 -10.45
N LEU A 9 12.50 -4.92 -10.74
CA LEU A 9 11.90 -3.74 -10.09
C LEU A 9 10.40 -3.63 -10.40
N ILE A 10 9.99 -3.83 -11.65
CA ILE A 10 8.58 -3.79 -12.06
C ILE A 10 7.77 -4.87 -11.34
N TRP A 11 8.29 -6.11 -11.28
CA TRP A 11 7.62 -7.20 -10.55
C TRP A 11 7.51 -6.92 -9.05
N MET A 12 8.56 -6.35 -8.46
CA MET A 12 8.53 -5.97 -7.04
C MET A 12 7.50 -4.87 -6.78
N TYR A 13 7.38 -3.88 -7.66
CA TYR A 13 6.33 -2.85 -7.59
C TYR A 13 4.93 -3.44 -7.78
N LEU A 14 4.74 -4.37 -8.70
CA LEU A 14 3.45 -5.06 -8.90
C LEU A 14 3.04 -5.85 -7.68
N LEU A 15 3.95 -6.64 -7.11
CA LEU A 15 3.71 -7.40 -5.88
C LEU A 15 3.44 -6.48 -4.69
N TRP A 16 4.15 -5.35 -4.60
CA TRP A 16 3.89 -4.34 -3.58
C TRP A 16 2.49 -3.73 -3.72
N LEU A 17 2.07 -3.38 -4.94
CA LEU A 17 0.73 -2.84 -5.19
C LEU A 17 -0.36 -3.85 -4.84
N LEU A 18 -0.15 -5.14 -5.14
CA LEU A 18 -1.04 -6.22 -4.75
C LEU A 18 -1.14 -6.37 -3.23
N ALA A 19 -0.01 -6.36 -2.53
CA ALA A 19 0.02 -6.43 -1.06
C ALA A 19 -0.63 -5.20 -0.42
N ALA A 20 -0.29 -4.00 -0.90
CA ALA A 20 -0.89 -2.74 -0.46
C ALA A 20 -2.40 -2.71 -0.70
N GLY A 21 -2.87 -3.22 -1.84
CA GLY A 21 -4.30 -3.37 -2.14
C GLY A 21 -5.00 -4.28 -1.14
N SER A 22 -4.44 -5.46 -0.88
CA SER A 22 -5.01 -6.41 0.10
C SER A 22 -5.12 -5.79 1.50
N VAL A 23 -4.04 -5.17 1.98
CA VAL A 23 -4.02 -4.50 3.30
C VAL A 23 -4.97 -3.32 3.33
N ALA A 24 -5.03 -2.50 2.28
CA ALA A 24 -5.95 -1.35 2.20
C ALA A 24 -7.41 -1.81 2.29
N VAL A 25 -7.77 -2.91 1.63
CA VAL A 25 -9.12 -3.48 1.72
C VAL A 25 -9.41 -3.99 3.13
N THR A 26 -8.50 -4.74 3.75
CA THR A 26 -8.70 -5.23 5.13
C THR A 26 -8.84 -4.08 6.12
N VAL A 27 -7.97 -3.07 6.05
CA VAL A 27 -8.02 -1.90 6.93
C VAL A 27 -9.30 -1.11 6.70
N ALA A 28 -9.72 -0.93 5.45
CA ALA A 28 -10.95 -0.21 5.17
C ALA A 28 -12.20 -0.93 5.70
N VAL A 29 -12.27 -2.25 5.58
CA VAL A 29 -13.36 -3.03 6.19
C VAL A 29 -13.35 -2.84 7.70
N VAL A 30 -12.19 -3.04 8.36
CA VAL A 30 -12.08 -2.91 9.83
C VAL A 30 -12.43 -1.49 10.30
N VAL A 31 -11.93 -0.45 9.64
CA VAL A 31 -12.19 0.95 10.00
C VAL A 31 -13.65 1.32 9.75
N THR A 32 -14.24 0.85 8.64
CA THR A 32 -15.66 1.11 8.35
C THR A 32 -16.56 0.42 9.36
N GLU A 33 -16.26 -0.84 9.73
CA GLU A 33 -16.95 -1.56 10.80
C GLU A 33 -16.81 -0.86 12.15
N LEU A 34 -15.62 -0.36 12.50
CA LEU A 34 -15.42 0.42 13.73
C LEU A 34 -16.21 1.74 13.72
N MET A 35 -16.23 2.46 12.60
CA MET A 35 -17.04 3.68 12.46
C MET A 35 -18.54 3.39 12.58
N ALA A 36 -18.97 2.24 12.06
CA ALA A 36 -20.34 1.79 12.16
C ALA A 36 -20.70 1.38 13.61
N MET A 37 -19.79 0.74 14.35
CA MET A 37 -19.97 0.43 15.78
C MET A 37 -20.05 1.69 16.66
N VAL A 38 -19.31 2.74 16.33
CA VAL A 38 -19.32 4.02 17.06
C VAL A 38 -20.54 4.89 16.68
N GLY A 39 -21.36 4.46 15.72
CA GLY A 39 -22.55 5.19 15.26
C GLY A 39 -22.23 6.43 14.42
N LEU A 40 -20.99 6.54 13.90
CA LEU A 40 -20.58 7.59 12.96
C LEU A 40 -21.09 7.34 11.55
N VAL A 41 -21.45 6.10 11.21
CA VAL A 41 -21.93 5.69 9.89
C VAL A 41 -23.17 4.81 10.05
N ASP A 42 -24.31 5.26 9.53
CA ASP A 42 -25.52 4.45 9.43
C ASP A 42 -25.33 3.31 8.42
N HIS A 43 -25.67 2.09 8.84
CA HIS A 43 -25.64 0.90 7.98
C HIS A 43 -26.68 0.96 6.84
N SER A 44 -27.61 1.92 6.89
CA SER A 44 -28.71 2.08 5.95
C SER A 44 -28.42 3.16 4.92
N GLY A 45 -27.56 2.87 3.94
CA GLY A 45 -27.59 3.59 2.65
C GLY A 45 -26.25 3.98 2.04
N SER A 46 -26.36 4.74 0.95
CA SER A 46 -25.30 5.29 0.08
C SER A 46 -24.05 5.82 0.82
N GLY A 47 -24.21 6.29 2.06
CA GLY A 47 -23.11 6.79 2.90
C GLY A 47 -22.09 5.73 3.35
N TYR A 48 -22.50 4.47 3.54
CA TYR A 48 -21.58 3.39 3.94
C TYR A 48 -20.61 3.05 2.80
N GLY A 49 -21.13 2.90 1.57
CA GLY A 49 -20.31 2.62 0.39
C GLY A 49 -19.36 3.77 0.04
N LEU A 50 -19.79 5.02 0.25
CA LEU A 50 -18.96 6.20 0.02
C LEU A 50 -17.85 6.31 1.08
N SER A 51 -18.16 6.08 2.36
CA SER A 51 -17.18 6.06 3.44
C SER A 51 -16.14 4.95 3.24
N LEU A 52 -16.59 3.74 2.91
CA LEU A 52 -15.71 2.61 2.63
C LEU A 52 -14.79 2.89 1.44
N SER A 53 -15.31 3.51 0.37
CA SER A 53 -14.51 3.89 -0.80
C SER A 53 -13.46 4.96 -0.47
N ILE A 54 -13.80 5.98 0.33
CA ILE A 54 -12.86 7.02 0.76
C ILE A 54 -11.76 6.43 1.64
N VAL A 55 -12.11 5.60 2.63
CA VAL A 55 -11.14 4.98 3.54
C VAL A 55 -10.23 4.03 2.78
N THR A 56 -10.78 3.18 1.91
CA THR A 56 -10.01 2.26 1.06
C THR A 56 -9.06 3.03 0.15
N GLY A 57 -9.57 4.06 -0.53
CA GLY A 57 -8.76 4.89 -1.43
C GLY A 57 -7.63 5.60 -0.71
N THR A 58 -7.91 6.19 0.46
CA THR A 58 -6.90 6.90 1.27
C THR A 58 -5.82 5.93 1.77
N CYS A 59 -6.20 4.78 2.31
CA CYS A 59 -5.24 3.74 2.72
C CYS A 59 -4.40 3.25 1.55
N PHE A 60 -5.01 3.01 0.39
CA PHE A 60 -4.29 2.57 -0.79
C PHE A 60 -3.25 3.60 -1.25
N VAL A 61 -3.62 4.89 -1.31
CA VAL A 61 -2.69 5.96 -1.70
C VAL A 61 -1.52 6.07 -0.72
N VAL A 62 -1.80 5.99 0.58
CA VAL A 62 -0.75 6.03 1.62
C VAL A 62 0.20 4.84 1.48
N LEU A 63 -0.32 3.62 1.33
CA LEU A 63 0.48 2.40 1.19
C LEU A 63 1.26 2.34 -0.14
N ALA A 64 0.67 2.85 -1.22
CA ALA A 64 1.33 2.98 -2.52
C ALA A 64 2.44 4.03 -2.50
N ALA A 65 2.34 5.05 -1.63
CA ALA A 65 3.37 6.07 -1.45
C ALA A 65 4.54 5.61 -0.55
N VAL A 66 4.39 4.53 0.23
CA VAL A 66 5.43 4.01 1.14
C VAL A 66 6.76 3.73 0.42
N PRO A 67 6.82 3.04 -0.74
CA PRO A 67 8.09 2.81 -1.45
C PRO A 67 8.77 4.11 -1.91
N PHE A 68 7.98 5.14 -2.23
CA PHE A 68 8.51 6.44 -2.63
C PHE A 68 9.04 7.24 -1.42
N ALA A 69 8.33 7.20 -0.30
CA ALA A 69 8.75 7.85 0.95
C ALA A 69 9.97 7.17 1.59
N PHE A 70 10.10 5.85 1.45
CA PHE A 70 11.19 5.05 2.01
C PHE A 70 12.21 4.58 0.97
N ARG A 71 12.19 5.16 -0.24
CA ARG A 71 13.09 4.77 -1.34
C ARG A 71 14.55 4.79 -0.92
N ASP A 72 14.93 5.77 -0.11
CA ASP A 72 16.32 5.94 0.33
C ASP A 72 16.77 4.81 1.28
N ARG A 73 15.82 4.17 1.98
CA ARG A 73 16.09 3.01 2.84
C ARG A 73 16.28 1.72 2.03
N PHE A 74 15.57 1.59 0.91
CA PHE A 74 15.71 0.44 0.00
C PHE A 74 16.90 0.55 -0.97
N ARG A 75 17.49 1.75 -1.12
CA ARG A 75 18.64 2.01 -2.00
C ARG A 75 20.00 1.72 -1.33
N MET A 76 20.02 1.44 -0.02
CA MET A 76 21.26 1.29 0.77
C MET A 76 21.94 -0.09 0.67
N ASP A 77 21.30 -1.12 0.11
CA ASP A 77 21.88 -2.48 0.06
C ASP A 77 22.72 -2.79 -1.20
N ASP A 78 22.76 -1.93 -2.22
CA ASP A 78 23.47 -2.23 -3.49
C ASP A 78 24.97 -1.81 -3.49
N HIS A 79 25.52 -1.36 -2.35
CA HIS A 79 26.89 -0.82 -2.25
C HIS A 79 27.87 -1.61 -1.36
N ARG A 80 27.53 -2.80 -0.88
CA ARG A 80 28.37 -3.58 0.06
C ARG A 80 29.00 -4.88 -0.48
N GLU A 81 29.03 -5.11 -1.79
CA GLU A 81 29.62 -6.34 -2.37
C GLU A 81 30.85 -6.13 -3.26
N VAL A 82 31.54 -4.98 -3.20
CA VAL A 82 32.81 -4.80 -3.92
C VAL A 82 33.90 -4.31 -2.98
N GLU A 83 34.31 -5.17 -2.05
CA GLU A 83 35.62 -5.04 -1.41
C GLU A 83 36.54 -6.10 -2.05
N PRO A 84 37.44 -5.72 -2.97
CA PRO A 84 38.43 -6.64 -3.51
C PRO A 84 39.59 -6.75 -2.50
N SER A 85 39.69 -7.90 -1.84
CA SER A 85 40.89 -8.34 -1.11
C SER A 85 41.82 -9.15 -2.01
#